data_AF-A0A7W4YUE3-F1
#
_entry.id   AF-A0A7W4YUE3-F1
#
_cell.length_a   1.000
_cell.length_b   1.000
_cell.length_c   1.000
_cell.angle_alpha   90.00
_cell.angle_beta   90.00
_cell.angle_gamma   90.00
#
_symmetry.space_group_name_H-M   'P 1'
#
loop_
_entity.id
_entity.type
_entity.pdbx_description
1 polymer ?
#
loop_
_entity_poly.entity_id
_entity_poly.type
_entity_poly.pdbx_seq_one_letter_code
_entity_poly.pdbx_strand_id
1 'polypeptide(L)'
;MRTTFVSTLALWNSSKTSLDKLQTGLVKANKELVSGREADVGLKLGYKTGQTLSLRQDRAEIDALVDSNASILLRMKSSTTALDQIRTNGDKFMDTLIATPMNSSSLTTIMYQAKANLQNMMSSMNSNVGGQYIFGGINSQEKPFNDYSGGTPSLRAEVSIPVSSLSTGDVISFNVGGATDQIFTVAAEATVDDLVASINAAVTATTLSGVEASRDPVTGNLVLKSTDLTGKTDVTGSFTDVDGIGVPVEGSVTRSPQAAVASAFRSTFGFGANDAAVATITPADMKAFLDGAFAALFEGDNWQDWSNASSQNIQSRISATEKVEASTNANDRGIQKMAMAYTMIFDLGLDRLGETTREALVQKAISTFSEATTGVTGMQSKLGAVQEKVEEADDRMSLQKDILDEKIIHLEAVDPAEAKIRVDRLMTQIQTSYSLTAQLKSMSLINYL
;
A
#
# COMPACT_ATOMS: atom_id res chain seq x y z
N MET A 1 -60.02 76.44 0.09
CA MET A 1 -58.95 75.46 -0.22
C MET A 1 -58.85 74.50 0.95
N ARG A 2 -59.19 73.22 0.78
CA ARG A 2 -58.97 72.20 1.82
C ARG A 2 -57.49 71.85 1.80
N THR A 3 -56.75 72.22 2.84
CA THR A 3 -55.37 71.78 3.05
C THR A 3 -55.41 70.32 3.46
N THR A 4 -54.90 69.43 2.59
CA THR A 4 -54.77 68.01 2.89
C THR A 4 -53.80 67.87 4.07
N PHE A 5 -54.28 67.44 5.24
CA PHE A 5 -53.43 67.17 6.40
C PHE A 5 -52.55 65.96 6.09
N VAL A 6 -51.32 66.21 5.63
CA VAL A 6 -50.31 65.15 5.57
C VAL A 6 -49.93 64.84 7.02
N SER A 7 -50.34 63.68 7.52
CA SER A 7 -50.07 63.28 8.91
C SER A 7 -48.56 63.23 9.15
N THR A 8 -48.08 63.95 10.18
CA THR A 8 -46.66 63.98 10.59
C THR A 8 -46.12 62.57 10.85
N LEU A 9 -47.00 61.66 11.30
CA LEU A 9 -46.70 60.24 11.49
C LEU A 9 -46.39 59.52 10.18
N ALA A 10 -47.12 59.83 9.10
CA ALA A 10 -46.90 59.24 7.78
C ALA A 10 -45.58 59.73 7.16
N LEU A 11 -45.26 61.02 7.32
CA LEU A 11 -43.98 61.60 6.89
C LEU A 11 -42.81 60.98 7.67
N TRP A 12 -42.92 60.87 8.99
CA TRP A 12 -41.88 60.28 9.84
C TRP A 12 -41.63 58.79 9.52
N ASN A 13 -42.69 57.99 9.36
CA ASN A 13 -42.58 56.59 8.98
C ASN A 13 -41.95 56.41 7.58
N SER A 14 -42.27 57.30 6.63
CA SER A 14 -41.66 57.29 5.30
C SER A 14 -40.16 57.63 5.32
N SER A 15 -39.76 58.63 6.12
CA SER A 15 -38.36 59.01 6.31
C SER A 15 -37.55 57.92 7.00
N LYS A 16 -38.13 57.26 8.01
CA LYS A 16 -37.52 56.11 8.67
C LYS A 16 -37.27 54.96 7.69
N THR A 17 -38.28 54.60 6.89
CA THR A 17 -38.16 53.56 5.87
C THR A 17 -37.11 53.93 4.79
N SER A 18 -37.01 55.21 4.44
CA SER A 18 -36.00 55.71 3.49
C SER A 18 -34.59 55.62 4.07
N LEU A 19 -34.39 56.02 5.34
CA LEU A 19 -33.13 55.88 6.06
C LEU A 19 -32.69 54.42 6.16
N ASP A 20 -33.60 53.51 6.52
CA ASP A 20 -33.31 52.08 6.62
C ASP A 20 -32.84 51.51 5.26
N LYS A 21 -33.46 51.95 4.16
CA LYS A 21 -33.04 51.58 2.79
C LYS A 21 -31.67 52.15 2.42
N LEU A 22 -31.40 53.41 2.74
CA LEU A 22 -30.12 54.06 2.48
C LEU A 22 -28.98 53.41 3.28
N GLN A 23 -29.21 53.11 4.55
CA GLN A 23 -28.25 52.40 5.42
C GLN A 23 -27.98 50.99 4.89
N THR A 24 -29.01 50.24 4.53
CA THR A 24 -28.86 48.91 3.91
C THR A 24 -28.08 48.99 2.59
N GLY A 25 -28.38 50.00 1.77
CA GLY A 25 -27.66 50.28 0.53
C GLY A 25 -26.19 50.62 0.77
N LEU A 26 -25.88 51.39 1.82
CA LEU A 26 -24.51 51.75 2.18
C LEU A 26 -23.71 50.52 2.61
N VAL A 27 -24.30 49.64 3.44
CA VAL A 27 -23.66 48.38 3.85
C VAL A 27 -23.37 47.51 2.63
N LYS A 28 -24.33 47.39 1.70
CA LYS A 28 -24.16 46.64 0.45
C LYS A 28 -23.05 47.21 -0.42
N ALA A 29 -23.06 48.52 -0.66
CA ALA A 29 -22.04 49.20 -1.47
C ALA A 29 -20.65 49.16 -0.83
N ASN A 30 -20.55 49.22 0.50
CA ASN A 30 -19.27 49.00 1.21
C ASN A 30 -18.78 47.57 1.04
N LYS A 31 -19.68 46.57 1.11
CA LYS A 31 -19.32 45.17 0.85
C LYS A 31 -18.82 44.98 -0.59
N GLU A 32 -19.49 45.60 -1.57
CA GLU A 32 -19.07 45.61 -2.98
C GLU A 32 -17.69 46.25 -3.17
N LEU A 33 -17.47 47.41 -2.54
CA LEU A 33 -16.20 48.14 -2.61
C LEU A 33 -15.04 47.36 -1.99
N VAL A 34 -15.26 46.70 -0.85
CA VAL A 34 -14.21 45.94 -0.14
C VAL A 34 -13.93 44.61 -0.83
N SER A 35 -14.96 43.91 -1.32
CA SER A 35 -14.81 42.59 -1.93
C SER A 35 -14.47 42.64 -3.42
N GLY A 36 -14.66 43.78 -4.08
CA GLY A 36 -14.53 43.91 -5.54
C GLY A 36 -15.56 43.12 -6.34
N ARG A 37 -16.57 42.52 -5.68
CA ARG A 37 -17.61 41.70 -6.29
C ARG A 37 -18.99 42.21 -5.93
N GLU A 38 -19.96 41.97 -6.81
CA GLU A 38 -21.35 42.35 -6.57
C GLU A 38 -21.86 41.66 -5.29
N ALA A 39 -22.48 42.41 -4.38
CA ALA A 39 -22.91 41.84 -3.10
C ALA A 39 -24.13 40.91 -3.25
N ASP A 40 -24.87 41.04 -4.36
CA ASP A 40 -25.94 40.15 -4.78
C ASP A 40 -25.74 39.74 -6.24
N VAL A 41 -24.82 38.79 -6.41
CA VAL A 41 -24.40 38.23 -7.68
C VAL A 41 -25.61 37.66 -8.45
N GLY A 42 -26.51 36.95 -7.75
CA GLY A 42 -27.69 36.33 -8.34
C GLY A 42 -28.70 37.35 -8.90
N LEU A 43 -28.99 38.39 -8.12
CA LEU A 43 -29.90 39.45 -8.54
C LEU A 43 -29.36 40.26 -9.73
N LYS A 44 -28.05 40.50 -9.77
CA LYS A 44 -27.41 41.31 -10.82
C LYS A 44 -27.20 40.55 -12.13
N LEU A 45 -26.81 39.27 -12.05
CA LEU A 45 -26.56 38.43 -13.22
C LEU A 45 -27.83 37.83 -13.83
N GLY A 46 -28.89 37.64 -13.05
CA GLY A 46 -30.16 37.09 -13.52
C GLY A 46 -29.99 35.75 -14.22
N TYR A 47 -30.24 35.69 -15.53
CA TYR A 47 -30.09 34.45 -16.31
C TYR A 47 -28.64 33.94 -16.41
N LYS A 48 -27.64 34.82 -16.23
CA LYS A 48 -26.21 34.45 -16.27
C LYS A 48 -25.72 33.75 -15.00
N THR A 49 -26.50 33.76 -13.92
CA THR A 49 -26.15 33.06 -12.68
C THR A 49 -25.93 31.56 -12.90
N GLY A 50 -26.67 30.94 -13.84
CA GLY A 50 -26.45 29.55 -14.23
C GLY A 50 -25.08 29.33 -14.90
N GLN A 51 -24.63 30.28 -15.72
CA GLN A 51 -23.31 30.23 -16.34
C GLN A 51 -22.20 30.30 -15.29
N THR A 52 -22.30 31.23 -14.34
CA THR A 52 -21.29 31.36 -13.29
C THR A 52 -21.27 30.16 -12.34
N LEU A 53 -22.43 29.56 -12.06
CA LEU A 53 -22.50 28.31 -11.30
C LEU A 53 -21.80 27.16 -12.04
N SER A 54 -22.06 27.01 -13.34
CA SER A 54 -21.39 26.01 -14.19
C SER A 54 -19.87 26.19 -14.16
N LEU A 55 -19.38 27.42 -14.35
CA LEU A 55 -17.93 27.70 -14.31
C LEU A 55 -17.30 27.36 -12.96
N ARG A 56 -18.02 27.58 -11.85
CA ARG A 56 -17.55 27.21 -10.50
C ARG A 56 -17.55 25.70 -10.29
N GLN A 57 -18.52 24.98 -10.86
CA GLN A 57 -18.55 23.51 -10.83
C GLN A 57 -17.37 22.95 -11.63
N ASP A 58 -17.12 23.45 -12.84
CA ASP A 58 -15.99 23.05 -13.66
C ASP A 58 -14.65 23.31 -12.94
N ARG A 59 -14.51 24.48 -12.31
CA ARG A 59 -13.33 24.81 -11.50
C ARG A 59 -13.14 23.85 -10.33
N ALA A 60 -14.22 23.55 -9.60
CA ALA A 60 -14.18 22.63 -8.47
C ALA A 60 -13.83 21.19 -8.88
N GLU A 61 -14.27 20.76 -10.07
CA GLU A 61 -13.85 19.47 -10.63
C GLU A 61 -12.35 19.45 -10.95
N ILE A 62 -11.82 20.53 -11.55
CA ILE A 62 -10.39 20.64 -11.82
C ILE A 62 -9.60 20.70 -10.50
N ASP A 63 -10.07 21.45 -9.49
CA ASP A 63 -9.46 21.48 -8.16
C ASP A 63 -9.35 20.07 -7.56
N ALA A 64 -10.42 19.29 -7.62
CA ALA A 64 -10.41 17.91 -7.13
C ALA A 64 -9.46 16.99 -7.90
N LEU A 65 -9.28 17.21 -9.21
CA LEU A 65 -8.32 16.47 -10.02
C LEU A 65 -6.87 16.82 -9.66
N VAL A 66 -6.56 18.10 -9.47
CA VAL A 66 -5.22 18.56 -9.03
C VAL A 66 -4.89 18.00 -7.64
N ASP A 67 -5.84 18.02 -6.70
CA ASP A 67 -5.66 17.44 -5.36
C ASP A 67 -5.41 15.92 -5.44
N SER A 68 -6.13 15.22 -6.32
CA SER A 68 -5.91 13.80 -6.61
C SER A 68 -4.51 13.55 -7.18
N ASN A 69 -4.08 14.37 -8.15
CA ASN A 69 -2.76 14.27 -8.77
C ASN A 69 -1.62 14.49 -7.77
N ALA A 70 -1.77 15.40 -6.82
CA ALA A 70 -0.79 15.59 -5.75
C ALA A 70 -0.58 14.30 -4.93
N SER A 71 -1.64 13.56 -4.61
CA SER A 71 -1.54 12.28 -3.90
C SER A 71 -0.87 11.18 -4.76
N ILE A 72 -1.14 11.19 -6.06
CA ILE A 72 -0.54 10.28 -7.03
C ILE A 72 0.96 10.55 -7.15
N LEU A 73 1.35 11.82 -7.33
CA LEU A 73 2.76 12.24 -7.38
C LEU A 73 3.53 11.87 -6.11
N LEU A 74 2.92 12.06 -4.94
CA LEU A 74 3.51 11.64 -3.66
C LEU A 74 3.81 10.14 -3.64
N ARG A 75 2.83 9.31 -4.05
CA ARG A 75 3.00 7.86 -4.14
C ARG A 75 4.07 7.47 -5.17
N MET A 76 4.09 8.11 -6.33
CA MET A 76 5.09 7.85 -7.37
C MET A 76 6.49 8.21 -6.89
N LYS A 77 6.66 9.36 -6.22
CA LYS A 77 7.94 9.77 -5.63
C LYS A 77 8.44 8.79 -4.57
N SER A 78 7.55 8.31 -3.70
CA SER A 78 7.87 7.27 -2.72
C SER A 78 8.26 5.95 -3.39
N SER A 79 7.57 5.57 -4.48
CA SER A 79 7.91 4.39 -5.29
C SER A 79 9.32 4.52 -5.87
N THR A 80 9.61 5.65 -6.53
CA THR A 80 10.92 5.92 -7.14
C THR A 80 12.05 5.93 -6.11
N THR A 81 11.80 6.45 -4.90
CA THR A 81 12.79 6.44 -3.81
C THR A 81 13.07 5.01 -3.32
N ALA A 82 12.04 4.18 -3.13
CA ALA A 82 12.23 2.79 -2.75
C ALA A 82 12.98 2.00 -3.84
N LEU A 83 12.65 2.21 -5.12
CA LEU A 83 13.38 1.59 -6.24
C LEU A 83 14.83 2.05 -6.32
N ASP A 84 15.12 3.32 -6.05
CA ASP A 84 16.50 3.84 -6.06
C ASP A 84 17.35 3.25 -4.93
N GLN A 85 16.76 3.06 -3.75
CA GLN A 85 17.41 2.35 -2.64
C GLN A 85 17.71 0.90 -3.00
N ILE A 86 16.76 0.19 -3.62
CA ILE A 86 16.94 -1.20 -4.05
C ILE A 86 18.07 -1.30 -5.08
N ARG A 87 18.03 -0.45 -6.11
CA ARG A 87 19.07 -0.38 -7.15
C ARG A 87 20.45 -0.11 -6.55
N THR A 88 20.56 0.94 -5.74
CA THR A 88 21.83 1.37 -5.13
C THR A 88 22.41 0.30 -4.19
N ASN A 89 21.57 -0.40 -3.42
CA ASN A 89 22.02 -1.51 -2.57
C ASN A 89 22.46 -2.72 -3.39
N GLY A 90 21.78 -3.01 -4.50
CA GLY A 90 22.18 -4.02 -5.47
C GLY A 90 23.54 -3.71 -6.09
N ASP A 91 23.71 -2.49 -6.61
CA ASP A 91 24.95 -2.03 -7.24
C ASP A 91 26.14 -2.10 -6.26
N LYS A 92 25.98 -1.57 -5.03
CA LYS A 92 27.03 -1.64 -4.00
C LYS A 92 27.39 -3.06 -3.59
N PHE A 93 26.40 -3.94 -3.51
CA PHE A 93 26.64 -5.33 -3.17
C PHE A 93 27.35 -6.06 -4.31
N MET A 94 26.96 -5.80 -5.56
CA MET A 94 27.66 -6.32 -6.74
C MET A 94 29.12 -5.84 -6.80
N ASP A 95 29.39 -4.56 -6.53
CA ASP A 95 30.76 -4.03 -6.40
C ASP A 95 31.55 -4.77 -5.32
N THR A 96 30.92 -5.06 -4.19
CA THR A 96 31.52 -5.83 -3.09
C THR A 96 31.85 -7.26 -3.51
N LEU A 97 30.96 -7.92 -4.26
CA LEU A 97 31.19 -9.28 -4.80
C LEU A 97 32.37 -9.32 -5.79
N ILE A 98 32.53 -8.28 -6.60
CA ILE A 98 33.62 -8.19 -7.60
C ILE A 98 34.96 -7.89 -6.90
N ALA A 99 34.96 -6.99 -5.92
CA ALA A 99 36.19 -6.53 -5.28
C ALA A 99 36.73 -7.47 -4.19
N THR A 100 35.88 -8.33 -3.62
CA THR A 100 36.25 -9.15 -2.45
C THR A 100 36.76 -10.53 -2.87
N PRO A 101 37.99 -10.93 -2.48
CA PRO A 101 38.47 -12.30 -2.70
C PRO A 101 37.58 -13.33 -2.00
N MET A 102 37.32 -14.47 -2.65
CA MET A 102 36.41 -15.52 -2.17
C MET A 102 37.11 -16.51 -1.19
N ASN A 103 37.39 -16.05 0.03
CA ASN A 103 37.95 -16.86 1.12
C ASN A 103 36.90 -17.17 2.21
N SER A 104 37.14 -18.16 3.08
CA SER A 104 36.14 -18.63 4.05
C SER A 104 35.59 -17.53 4.98
N SER A 105 36.42 -16.58 5.41
CA SER A 105 35.99 -15.47 6.27
C SER A 105 35.18 -14.40 5.52
N SER A 106 35.55 -14.10 4.28
CA SER A 106 34.79 -13.16 3.44
C SER A 106 33.46 -13.75 2.97
N LEU A 107 33.39 -15.05 2.67
CA LEU A 107 32.18 -15.74 2.22
C LEU A 107 31.05 -15.65 3.25
N THR A 108 31.34 -15.94 4.52
CA THR A 108 30.33 -15.82 5.61
C THR A 108 29.79 -14.39 5.75
N THR A 109 30.67 -13.39 5.60
CA THR A 109 30.29 -11.97 5.65
C THR A 109 29.43 -11.57 4.45
N ILE A 110 29.82 -11.99 3.24
CA ILE A 110 29.09 -11.75 1.99
C ILE A 110 27.69 -12.38 2.05
N MET A 111 27.57 -13.62 2.53
CA MET A 111 26.29 -14.31 2.69
C MET A 111 25.38 -13.58 3.68
N TYR A 112 25.92 -13.15 4.83
CA TYR A 112 25.18 -12.37 5.81
C TYR A 112 24.68 -11.04 5.22
N GLN A 113 25.54 -10.32 4.49
CA GLN A 113 25.18 -9.08 3.82
C GLN A 113 24.13 -9.28 2.73
N ALA A 114 24.23 -10.35 1.93
CA ALA A 114 23.22 -10.69 0.91
C ALA A 114 21.84 -10.90 1.54
N LYS A 115 21.78 -11.65 2.64
CA LYS A 115 20.54 -11.88 3.40
C LYS A 115 19.97 -10.57 3.95
N ALA A 116 20.81 -9.73 4.57
CA ALA A 116 20.39 -8.44 5.09
C ALA A 116 19.89 -7.49 3.98
N ASN A 117 20.56 -7.47 2.83
CA ASN A 117 20.16 -6.66 1.68
C ASN A 117 18.84 -7.14 1.07
N LEU A 118 18.60 -8.46 0.99
CA LEU A 118 17.30 -9.00 0.61
C LEU A 118 16.20 -8.57 1.58
N GLN A 119 16.46 -8.63 2.90
CA GLN A 119 15.51 -8.16 3.92
C GLN A 119 15.20 -6.66 3.80
N ASN A 120 16.22 -5.85 3.51
CA ASN A 120 16.04 -4.42 3.25
C ASN A 120 15.22 -4.19 1.98
N MET A 121 15.50 -4.91 0.89
CA MET A 121 14.74 -4.84 -0.34
C MET A 121 13.26 -5.20 -0.10
N MET A 122 12.98 -6.32 0.57
CA MET A 122 11.61 -6.72 0.92
C MET A 122 10.94 -5.65 1.79
N SER A 123 11.66 -5.04 2.73
CA SER A 123 11.13 -3.96 3.57
C SER A 123 10.79 -2.70 2.76
N SER A 124 11.66 -2.29 1.83
CA SER A 124 11.41 -1.17 0.90
C SER A 124 10.20 -1.41 0.00
N MET A 125 10.05 -2.65 -0.50
CA MET A 125 8.89 -3.05 -1.31
C MET A 125 7.59 -3.16 -0.49
N ASN A 126 7.70 -3.35 0.81
CA ASN A 126 6.58 -3.32 1.75
C ASN A 126 6.28 -1.91 2.29
N SER A 127 6.75 -0.86 1.62
CA SER A 127 6.44 0.52 1.98
C SER A 127 4.95 0.86 1.80
N ASN A 128 4.45 1.68 2.72
CA ASN A 128 3.05 2.08 2.81
C ASN A 128 2.94 3.61 2.82
N VAL A 129 1.98 4.14 2.07
CA VAL A 129 1.58 5.56 2.11
C VAL A 129 0.08 5.63 2.36
N GLY A 130 -0.33 6.30 3.44
CA GLY A 130 -1.75 6.52 3.75
C GLY A 130 -2.54 5.25 4.09
N GLY A 131 -1.89 4.20 4.60
CA GLY A 131 -2.53 2.93 4.93
C GLY A 131 -2.56 1.92 3.77
N GLN A 132 -2.08 2.30 2.57
CA GLN A 132 -2.02 1.42 1.40
C GLN A 132 -0.59 1.11 1.01
N TYR A 133 -0.33 -0.16 0.66
CA TYR A 133 0.97 -0.58 0.16
C TYR A 133 1.20 -0.11 -1.27
N ILE A 134 2.38 0.48 -1.50
CA ILE A 134 2.68 1.17 -2.75
C ILE A 134 2.89 0.18 -3.90
N PHE A 135 3.52 -0.95 -3.62
CA PHE A 135 3.90 -1.99 -4.59
C PHE A 135 2.94 -3.19 -4.65
N GLY A 136 1.76 -3.10 -4.02
CA GLY A 136 0.74 -4.17 -4.02
C GLY A 136 -0.07 -4.26 -5.32
N GLY A 137 0.13 -3.35 -6.26
CA GLY A 137 -0.76 -3.20 -7.42
C GLY A 137 -2.18 -2.87 -6.96
N ILE A 138 -3.18 -3.50 -7.59
CA ILE A 138 -4.58 -3.41 -7.13
C ILE A 138 -4.83 -4.10 -5.78
N ASN A 139 -3.93 -4.98 -5.29
CA ASN A 139 -4.01 -5.60 -3.97
C ASN A 139 -3.26 -4.75 -2.92
N SER A 140 -3.68 -3.49 -2.74
CA SER A 140 -2.95 -2.52 -1.91
C SER A 140 -3.19 -2.65 -0.40
N GLN A 141 -4.09 -3.54 0.02
CA GLN A 141 -4.42 -3.77 1.43
C GLN A 141 -3.58 -4.87 2.09
N GLU A 142 -2.85 -5.64 1.30
CA GLU A 142 -1.99 -6.73 1.80
C GLU A 142 -0.51 -6.39 1.59
N LYS A 143 0.34 -6.93 2.47
CA LYS A 143 1.78 -6.76 2.39
C LYS A 143 2.28 -7.38 1.06
N PRO A 144 2.92 -6.58 0.17
CA PRO A 144 3.32 -7.04 -1.15
C PRO A 144 4.29 -8.22 -1.14
N PHE A 145 5.25 -8.23 -0.20
CA PHE A 145 6.26 -9.28 -0.06
C PHE A 145 6.05 -10.10 1.20
N ASN A 146 6.10 -11.42 1.04
CA ASN A 146 6.20 -12.36 2.14
C ASN A 146 7.59 -12.25 2.78
N ASP A 147 7.67 -12.54 4.08
CA ASP A 147 8.96 -12.60 4.75
C ASP A 147 9.74 -13.82 4.25
N TYR A 148 11.01 -13.62 3.90
CA TYR A 148 11.84 -14.66 3.31
C TYR A 148 11.91 -15.95 4.16
N SER A 149 12.11 -15.81 5.48
CA SER A 149 12.11 -16.93 6.43
C SER A 149 10.73 -17.20 7.06
N GLY A 150 9.70 -16.43 6.68
CA GLY A 150 8.62 -16.06 7.61
C GLY A 150 9.13 -15.11 8.69
N GLY A 151 8.31 -14.17 9.17
CA GLY A 151 8.53 -13.57 10.49
C GLY A 151 8.63 -14.68 11.54
N THR A 152 9.32 -14.43 12.67
CA THR A 152 9.65 -15.37 13.76
C THR A 152 9.01 -16.75 13.59
N PRO A 153 9.81 -17.81 13.37
CA PRO A 153 9.34 -19.05 12.79
C PRO A 153 7.97 -19.46 13.35
N SER A 154 6.95 -19.47 12.49
CA SER A 154 6.07 -20.64 12.53
C SER A 154 6.80 -21.72 11.74
N LEU A 155 7.80 -22.34 12.40
CA LEU A 155 8.04 -23.77 12.18
C LEU A 155 6.69 -24.48 12.37
N ARG A 156 6.54 -25.68 11.82
CA ARG A 156 5.32 -26.48 11.99
C ARG A 156 5.19 -26.84 13.47
N ALA A 157 4.63 -25.90 14.23
CA ALA A 157 4.28 -26.09 15.62
C ALA A 157 3.13 -27.07 15.71
N GLU A 158 2.49 -27.42 14.59
CA GLU A 158 1.28 -28.21 14.54
C GLU A 158 1.21 -29.04 13.25
N VAL A 159 0.85 -30.32 13.37
CA VAL A 159 0.51 -31.20 12.25
C VAL A 159 -0.97 -31.60 12.37
N SER A 160 -1.76 -31.35 11.32
CA SER A 160 -3.16 -31.75 11.25
C SER A 160 -3.28 -33.07 10.49
N ILE A 161 -3.81 -34.08 11.15
CA ILE A 161 -3.92 -35.45 10.65
C ILE A 161 -5.42 -35.73 10.40
N PRO A 162 -5.84 -35.85 9.13
CA PRO A 162 -7.22 -36.20 8.81
C PRO A 162 -7.51 -37.65 9.23
N VAL A 163 -8.39 -37.82 10.21
CA VAL A 163 -8.83 -39.11 10.74
C VAL A 163 -10.24 -39.39 10.21
N SER A 164 -10.32 -39.98 9.02
CA SER A 164 -11.60 -40.23 8.32
C SER A 164 -12.41 -41.39 8.91
N SER A 165 -11.77 -42.25 9.69
CA SER A 165 -12.36 -43.37 10.45
C SER A 165 -11.31 -43.90 11.44
N LEU A 166 -11.74 -44.36 12.62
CA LEU A 166 -10.87 -44.98 13.62
C LEU A 166 -11.20 -46.47 13.74
N SER A 167 -10.19 -47.30 13.55
CA SER A 167 -10.22 -48.74 13.72
C SER A 167 -9.17 -49.17 14.73
N THR A 168 -9.49 -50.18 15.55
CA THR A 168 -8.49 -50.81 16.42
C THR A 168 -7.35 -51.36 15.56
N GLY A 169 -6.12 -50.89 15.83
CA GLY A 169 -4.92 -51.26 15.08
C GLY A 169 -4.37 -50.17 14.17
N ASP A 170 -5.08 -49.05 13.98
CA ASP A 170 -4.59 -47.91 13.21
C ASP A 170 -3.32 -47.32 13.84
N VAL A 171 -2.41 -46.82 13.01
CA VAL A 171 -1.09 -46.35 13.44
C VAL A 171 -0.90 -44.88 13.11
N ILE A 172 -0.57 -44.10 14.14
CA ILE A 172 -0.14 -42.71 14.04
C ILE A 172 1.37 -42.70 14.28
N SER A 173 2.12 -42.27 13.27
CA SER A 173 3.57 -42.10 13.38
C SER A 173 3.89 -40.61 13.30
N PHE A 174 4.73 -40.12 14.20
CA PHE A 174 5.15 -38.72 14.18
C PHE A 174 6.58 -38.52 14.68
N ASN A 175 7.18 -37.42 14.27
CA ASN A 175 8.54 -37.05 14.58
C ASN A 175 8.58 -35.62 15.11
N VAL A 176 9.43 -35.36 16.11
CA VAL A 176 9.63 -34.02 16.66
C VAL A 176 11.10 -33.66 16.54
N GLY A 177 11.40 -32.59 15.78
CA GLY A 177 12.76 -32.07 15.66
C GLY A 177 13.77 -33.01 14.99
N GLY A 178 13.32 -33.98 14.17
CA GLY A 178 14.20 -34.92 13.47
C GLY A 178 14.71 -36.08 14.35
N ALA A 179 14.02 -36.39 15.45
CA ALA A 179 14.33 -37.49 16.36
C ALA A 179 13.98 -38.87 15.75
N THR A 180 13.90 -39.93 16.54
CA THR A 180 13.30 -41.20 16.11
C THR A 180 11.78 -41.10 16.04
N ASP A 181 11.16 -41.76 15.07
CA ASP A 181 9.71 -41.78 14.93
C ASP A 181 9.04 -42.36 16.18
N GLN A 182 8.05 -41.64 16.69
CA GLN A 182 7.19 -42.03 17.79
C GLN A 182 5.91 -42.60 17.20
N ILE A 183 5.47 -43.73 17.75
CA ILE A 183 4.34 -44.50 17.22
C ILE A 183 3.27 -44.60 18.28
N PHE A 184 2.04 -44.26 17.91
CA PHE A 184 0.84 -44.50 18.69
C PHE A 184 -0.09 -45.43 17.92
N THR A 185 -0.57 -46.49 18.56
CA THR A 185 -1.51 -47.45 17.98
C THR A 185 -2.88 -47.29 18.62
N VAL A 186 -3.91 -47.09 17.80
CA VAL A 186 -5.30 -46.96 18.23
C VAL A 186 -5.75 -48.30 18.82
N ALA A 187 -6.26 -48.28 20.04
CA ALA A 187 -6.70 -49.47 20.75
C ALA A 187 -8.23 -49.49 20.92
N ALA A 188 -8.75 -48.59 21.75
CA ALA A 188 -10.17 -48.56 22.13
C ALA A 188 -10.84 -47.21 21.85
N GLU A 189 -10.09 -46.25 21.30
CA GLU A 189 -10.54 -44.91 21.01
C GLU A 189 -11.55 -44.93 19.84
N ALA A 190 -12.78 -44.48 20.10
CA ALA A 190 -13.85 -44.48 19.11
C ALA A 190 -14.07 -43.10 18.47
N THR A 191 -13.51 -42.04 19.06
CA THR A 191 -13.61 -40.66 18.59
C THR A 191 -12.26 -39.95 18.60
N VAL A 192 -12.16 -38.84 17.86
CA VAL A 192 -10.96 -37.99 17.86
C VAL A 192 -10.68 -37.41 19.25
N ASP A 193 -11.72 -37.14 20.04
CA ASP A 193 -11.57 -36.62 21.41
C ASP A 193 -11.03 -37.70 22.36
N ASP A 194 -11.46 -38.96 22.20
CA ASP A 194 -10.89 -40.10 22.95
C ASP A 194 -9.42 -40.31 22.56
N LEU A 195 -9.10 -40.17 21.27
CA LEU A 195 -7.75 -40.26 20.73
C LEU A 195 -6.84 -39.17 21.29
N VAL A 196 -7.31 -37.92 21.34
CA VAL A 196 -6.60 -36.81 21.96
C VAL A 196 -6.31 -37.11 23.44
N ALA A 197 -7.30 -37.61 24.18
CA ALA A 197 -7.13 -37.96 25.59
C ALA A 197 -6.07 -39.05 25.79
N SER A 198 -6.10 -40.12 24.98
CA SER A 198 -5.14 -41.22 25.05
C SER A 198 -3.72 -40.81 24.65
N ILE A 199 -3.56 -39.99 23.61
CA ILE A 199 -2.24 -39.47 23.20
C ILE A 199 -1.66 -38.58 24.31
N ASN A 200 -2.45 -37.68 24.89
CA ASN A 200 -1.99 -36.83 26.00
C ASN A 200 -1.68 -37.64 27.27
N ALA A 201 -2.41 -38.72 27.53
CA ALA A 201 -2.09 -39.66 28.60
C ALA A 201 -0.76 -40.39 28.35
N ALA A 202 -0.48 -40.80 27.11
CA ALA A 202 0.78 -41.40 26.71
C ALA A 202 1.97 -40.42 26.81
N VAL A 203 1.76 -39.14 26.51
CA VAL A 203 2.74 -38.07 26.75
C VAL A 203 3.02 -37.91 28.24
N THR A 204 1.97 -37.90 29.07
CA THR A 204 2.09 -37.81 30.54
C THR A 204 2.80 -39.04 31.12
N ALA A 205 2.55 -40.22 30.55
CA ALA A 205 3.22 -41.47 30.90
C ALA A 205 4.65 -41.59 30.33
N THR A 206 5.14 -40.58 29.61
CA THR A 206 6.48 -40.49 29.00
C THR A 206 6.78 -41.54 27.92
N THR A 207 5.76 -42.23 27.41
CA THR A 207 5.90 -43.13 26.26
C THR A 207 5.92 -42.38 24.93
N LEU A 208 5.34 -41.17 24.92
CA LEU A 208 5.46 -40.18 23.85
C LEU A 208 6.05 -38.88 24.44
N SER A 209 6.62 -38.03 23.61
CA SER A 209 7.29 -36.79 24.04
C SER A 209 7.26 -35.70 22.97
N GLY A 210 7.34 -34.45 23.42
CA GLY A 210 7.51 -33.29 22.54
C GLY A 210 6.25 -32.80 21.83
N VAL A 211 5.07 -33.37 22.12
CA VAL A 211 3.80 -32.97 21.51
C VAL A 211 2.65 -32.85 22.53
N GLU A 212 1.65 -32.05 22.20
CA GLU A 212 0.33 -31.95 22.82
C GLU A 212 -0.73 -32.22 21.74
N ALA A 213 -1.64 -33.15 22.00
CA ALA A 213 -2.73 -33.47 21.09
C ALA A 213 -3.96 -32.58 21.36
N SER A 214 -4.62 -32.15 20.30
CA SER A 214 -5.92 -31.47 20.34
C SER A 214 -6.77 -31.83 19.12
N ARG A 215 -8.03 -31.40 19.13
CA ARG A 215 -8.94 -31.56 17.98
C ARG A 215 -9.16 -30.19 17.34
N ASP A 216 -9.02 -30.12 16.01
CA ASP A 216 -9.36 -28.91 15.26
C ASP A 216 -10.88 -28.67 15.33
N PRO A 217 -11.34 -27.50 15.84
CA PRO A 217 -12.76 -27.22 15.99
C PRO A 217 -13.51 -27.00 14.66
N VAL A 218 -12.80 -26.75 13.56
CA VAL A 218 -13.35 -26.48 12.23
C VAL A 218 -13.34 -27.74 11.37
N THR A 219 -12.19 -28.42 11.28
CA THR A 219 -12.04 -29.61 10.41
C THR A 219 -12.39 -30.92 11.13
N GLY A 220 -12.34 -30.93 12.46
CA GLY A 220 -12.52 -32.13 13.26
C GLY A 220 -11.31 -33.07 13.28
N ASN A 221 -10.21 -32.70 12.63
CA ASN A 221 -8.98 -33.49 12.52
C ASN A 221 -8.23 -33.58 13.86
N LEU A 222 -7.39 -34.62 13.98
CA LEU A 222 -6.41 -34.70 15.05
C LEU A 222 -5.29 -33.69 14.78
N VAL A 223 -4.92 -32.95 15.81
CA VAL A 223 -3.87 -31.96 15.76
C VAL A 223 -2.78 -32.35 16.76
N LEU A 224 -1.53 -32.47 16.31
CA LEU A 224 -0.38 -32.65 17.20
C LEU A 224 0.49 -31.40 17.19
N LYS A 225 0.62 -30.76 18.35
CA LYS A 225 1.33 -29.50 18.53
C LYS A 225 2.65 -29.68 19.27
N SER A 226 3.76 -29.13 18.80
CA SER A 226 5.04 -29.16 19.55
C SER A 226 4.92 -28.45 20.89
N THR A 227 5.44 -29.06 21.95
CA THR A 227 5.52 -28.44 23.28
C THR A 227 6.70 -27.45 23.41
N ASP A 228 7.58 -27.38 22.41
CA ASP A 228 8.70 -26.44 22.37
C ASP A 228 8.24 -25.07 21.85
N LEU A 229 8.00 -24.16 22.79
CA LEU A 229 7.58 -22.78 22.53
C LEU A 229 8.68 -21.93 21.87
N THR A 230 9.90 -22.44 21.69
CA THR A 230 11.01 -21.70 21.08
C THR A 230 11.02 -21.76 19.55
N GLY A 231 10.12 -22.54 18.95
CA GLY A 231 9.97 -22.63 17.49
C GLY A 231 11.21 -23.22 16.81
N LYS A 232 11.86 -24.21 17.45
CA LYS A 232 13.06 -24.91 16.94
C LYS A 232 12.83 -26.37 16.56
N THR A 233 11.69 -26.95 16.92
CA THR A 233 11.35 -28.35 16.62
C THR A 233 10.12 -28.40 15.72
N ASP A 234 10.30 -28.96 14.51
CA ASP A 234 9.20 -29.25 13.59
C ASP A 234 8.48 -30.54 14.01
N VAL A 235 7.16 -30.58 13.87
CA VAL A 235 6.38 -31.82 13.93
C VAL A 235 6.05 -32.31 12.53
N THR A 236 6.43 -33.54 12.22
CA THR A 236 5.95 -34.27 11.03
C THR A 236 5.15 -35.48 11.48
N GLY A 237 4.17 -35.90 10.69
CA GLY A 237 3.33 -37.04 11.03
C GLY A 237 2.74 -37.72 9.81
N SER A 238 2.28 -38.94 10.01
CA SER A 238 1.48 -39.73 9.08
C SER A 238 0.45 -40.55 9.84
N PHE A 239 -0.64 -40.85 9.15
CA PHE A 239 -1.66 -41.78 9.61
C PHE A 239 -1.72 -42.95 8.63
N THR A 240 -1.68 -44.16 9.18
CA THR A 240 -1.83 -45.39 8.42
C THR A 240 -3.00 -46.15 9.01
N ASP A 241 -4.07 -46.28 8.23
CA ASP A 241 -5.21 -47.13 8.53
C ASP A 241 -4.77 -48.62 8.49
N VAL A 242 -5.51 -49.51 9.17
CA VAL A 242 -5.28 -50.97 9.18
C VAL A 242 -5.17 -51.60 7.78
N ASP A 243 -5.74 -50.95 6.76
CA ASP A 243 -5.64 -51.37 5.34
C ASP A 243 -4.31 -50.99 4.67
N GLY A 244 -3.38 -50.33 5.38
CA GLY A 244 -2.04 -49.98 4.89
C GLY A 244 -1.99 -48.80 3.92
N ILE A 245 -3.11 -48.10 3.72
CA ILE A 245 -3.16 -46.86 2.93
C ILE A 245 -2.68 -45.72 3.84
N GLY A 246 -1.43 -45.29 3.63
CA GLY A 246 -0.92 -44.08 4.27
C GLY A 246 -1.64 -42.85 3.71
N VAL A 247 -2.31 -42.09 4.56
CA VAL A 247 -2.83 -40.77 4.18
C VAL A 247 -1.68 -39.77 4.38
N PRO A 248 -1.12 -39.20 3.29
CA PRO A 248 -0.13 -38.15 3.43
C PRO A 248 -0.78 -36.95 4.13
N VAL A 249 -0.13 -36.47 5.18
CA VAL A 249 -0.62 -35.31 5.92
C VAL A 249 -0.53 -34.07 5.04
N GLU A 250 -1.68 -33.51 4.67
CA GLU A 250 -1.80 -32.14 4.18
C GLU A 250 -1.54 -31.17 5.34
N GLY A 251 -0.28 -31.07 5.75
CA GLY A 251 0.13 -29.91 6.53
C GLY A 251 -0.04 -28.66 5.67
N SER A 252 -0.52 -27.57 6.27
CA SER A 252 -0.32 -26.22 5.70
C SER A 252 1.14 -26.13 5.25
N VAL A 253 1.35 -26.06 3.94
CA VAL A 253 2.67 -25.82 3.38
C VAL A 253 2.96 -24.38 3.76
N THR A 254 3.87 -24.15 4.69
CA THR A 254 4.40 -22.82 4.94
C THR A 254 5.05 -22.37 3.63
N ARG A 255 4.30 -21.63 2.81
CA ARG A 255 4.75 -21.06 1.54
C ARG A 255 5.70 -19.90 1.85
N SER A 256 6.90 -20.25 2.30
CA SER A 256 7.97 -19.28 2.46
C SER A 256 8.93 -19.38 1.28
N PRO A 257 9.48 -18.25 0.84
CA PRO A 257 10.56 -18.23 -0.16
C PRO A 257 11.69 -19.19 0.17
N GLN A 258 12.10 -19.26 1.44
CA GLN A 258 13.16 -20.14 1.89
C GLN A 258 12.79 -21.63 1.76
N ALA A 259 11.56 -22.02 2.11
CA ALA A 259 11.11 -23.40 1.96
C ALA A 259 11.06 -23.82 0.49
N ALA A 260 10.63 -22.92 -0.40
CA ALA A 260 10.62 -23.15 -1.84
C ALA A 260 12.03 -23.36 -2.42
N VAL A 261 13.00 -22.52 -2.03
CA VAL A 261 14.40 -22.67 -2.43
C VAL A 261 15.01 -23.96 -1.90
N ALA A 262 14.81 -24.26 -0.62
CA ALA A 262 15.31 -25.50 0.00
C ALA A 262 14.71 -26.75 -0.66
N SER A 263 13.42 -26.72 -1.01
CA SER A 263 12.73 -27.81 -1.70
C SER A 263 13.27 -28.02 -3.11
N ALA A 264 13.43 -26.95 -3.89
CA ALA A 264 14.00 -27.02 -5.23
C ALA A 264 15.44 -27.57 -5.23
N PHE A 265 16.26 -27.11 -4.28
CA PHE A 265 17.63 -27.61 -4.12
C PHE A 265 17.64 -29.11 -3.79
N ARG A 266 16.88 -29.53 -2.78
CA ARG A 266 16.79 -30.93 -2.36
C ARG A 266 16.24 -31.83 -3.46
N SER A 267 15.23 -31.37 -4.20
CA SER A 267 14.66 -32.12 -5.33
C SER A 267 15.65 -32.31 -6.48
N THR A 268 16.61 -31.39 -6.64
CA THR A 268 17.60 -31.47 -7.72
C THR A 268 18.81 -32.32 -7.34
N PHE A 269 19.33 -32.14 -6.12
CA PHE A 269 20.59 -32.76 -5.70
C PHE A 269 20.41 -33.98 -4.76
N GLY A 270 19.23 -34.19 -4.19
CA GLY A 270 18.94 -35.31 -3.28
C GLY A 270 19.40 -35.09 -1.84
N PHE A 271 20.03 -33.95 -1.52
CA PHE A 271 20.49 -33.57 -0.18
C PHE A 271 20.27 -32.07 0.05
N GLY A 272 20.40 -31.61 1.29
CA GLY A 272 20.19 -30.19 1.65
C GLY A 272 21.41 -29.31 1.38
N ALA A 273 21.20 -28.00 1.23
CA ALA A 273 22.29 -27.01 1.07
C ALA A 273 23.26 -26.92 2.27
N ASN A 274 22.92 -27.59 3.39
CA ASN A 274 23.78 -27.72 4.56
C ASN A 274 24.62 -29.00 4.62
N ASP A 275 24.45 -29.90 3.66
CA ASP A 275 25.13 -31.20 3.63
C ASP A 275 26.60 -31.06 3.18
N ALA A 276 27.46 -31.97 3.63
CA ALA A 276 28.85 -32.03 3.15
C ALA A 276 28.93 -32.41 1.67
N ALA A 277 27.92 -33.12 1.14
CA ALA A 277 27.80 -33.48 -0.27
C ALA A 277 27.73 -32.28 -1.22
N VAL A 278 27.41 -31.07 -0.72
CA VAL A 278 27.43 -29.82 -1.50
C VAL A 278 28.78 -29.57 -2.17
N ALA A 279 29.88 -29.99 -1.55
CA ALA A 279 31.23 -29.85 -2.13
C ALA A 279 31.43 -30.64 -3.42
N THR A 280 30.58 -31.63 -3.71
CA THR A 280 30.68 -32.52 -4.89
C THR A 280 29.94 -31.99 -6.13
N ILE A 281 29.12 -30.93 -5.98
CA ILE A 281 28.33 -30.38 -7.08
C ILE A 281 29.26 -29.77 -8.14
N THR A 282 29.11 -30.21 -9.39
CA THR A 282 29.92 -29.70 -10.50
C THR A 282 29.42 -28.33 -10.98
N PRO A 283 30.26 -27.52 -11.66
CA PRO A 283 29.83 -26.25 -12.24
C PRO A 283 28.68 -26.42 -13.25
N ALA A 284 28.66 -27.53 -13.99
CA ALA A 284 27.62 -27.83 -14.98
C ALA A 284 26.27 -28.13 -14.30
N ASP A 285 26.28 -28.93 -13.23
CA ASP A 285 25.06 -29.27 -12.49
C ASP A 285 24.49 -28.04 -11.77
N MET A 286 25.37 -27.23 -11.16
CA MET A 286 24.95 -25.97 -10.55
C MET A 286 24.34 -25.02 -11.58
N LYS A 287 24.97 -24.89 -12.76
CA LYS A 287 24.40 -24.06 -13.84
C LYS A 287 23.03 -24.57 -14.29
N ALA A 288 22.88 -25.89 -14.48
CA ALA A 288 21.60 -26.49 -14.87
C ALA A 288 20.50 -26.25 -13.82
N PHE A 289 20.84 -26.33 -12.54
CA PHE A 289 19.94 -25.98 -11.44
C PHE A 289 19.53 -24.49 -11.48
N LEU A 290 20.52 -23.59 -11.60
CA LEU A 290 20.30 -22.14 -11.61
C LEU A 290 19.48 -21.66 -12.80
N ASP A 291 19.69 -22.23 -13.98
CA ASP A 291 18.97 -21.89 -15.21
C ASP A 291 17.61 -22.61 -15.32
N GLY A 292 17.35 -23.62 -14.47
CA GLY A 292 16.13 -24.44 -14.49
C GLY A 292 15.29 -24.29 -13.21
N ALA A 293 15.38 -25.29 -12.32
CA ALA A 293 14.52 -25.40 -11.14
C ALA A 293 14.58 -24.17 -10.22
N PHE A 294 15.75 -23.55 -10.08
CA PHE A 294 15.91 -22.34 -9.27
C PHE A 294 15.28 -21.10 -9.94
N ALA A 295 15.52 -20.88 -11.23
CA ALA A 295 14.93 -19.76 -11.97
C ALA A 295 13.39 -19.81 -11.95
N ALA A 296 12.81 -21.02 -12.02
CA ALA A 296 11.37 -21.23 -11.99
C ALA A 296 10.72 -20.74 -10.68
N LEU A 297 11.45 -20.64 -9.57
CA LEU A 297 10.92 -20.10 -8.30
C LEU A 297 10.60 -18.60 -8.37
N PHE A 298 11.23 -17.89 -9.31
CA PHE A 298 11.11 -16.44 -9.47
C PHE A 298 10.19 -16.07 -10.65
N GLU A 299 9.44 -17.04 -11.17
CA GLU A 299 8.64 -16.92 -12.39
C GLU A 299 7.26 -17.56 -12.22
N GLY A 300 6.27 -17.03 -12.95
CA GLY A 300 4.92 -17.57 -13.00
C GLY A 300 4.26 -17.70 -11.62
N ASP A 301 3.54 -18.81 -11.42
CA ASP A 301 2.76 -19.07 -10.20
C ASP A 301 3.63 -19.32 -8.97
N ASN A 302 4.90 -19.73 -9.14
CA ASN A 302 5.81 -19.96 -8.02
C ASN A 302 6.22 -18.64 -7.32
N TRP A 303 6.09 -17.51 -8.02
CA TRP A 303 6.33 -16.20 -7.43
C TRP A 303 5.34 -15.85 -6.30
N GLN A 304 4.20 -16.54 -6.21
CA GLN A 304 3.24 -16.33 -5.11
C GLN A 304 3.80 -16.70 -3.74
N ASP A 305 4.83 -17.55 -3.66
CA ASP A 305 5.53 -17.81 -2.39
C ASP A 305 6.29 -16.55 -1.92
N TRP A 306 6.66 -15.66 -2.85
CA TRP A 306 7.38 -14.41 -2.60
C TRP A 306 6.48 -13.19 -2.44
N SER A 307 5.40 -13.11 -3.22
CA SER A 307 4.58 -11.91 -3.30
C SER A 307 3.08 -12.18 -3.31
N ASN A 308 2.35 -11.36 -2.53
CA ASN A 308 0.88 -11.27 -2.57
C ASN A 308 0.39 -10.11 -3.45
N ALA A 309 1.30 -9.40 -4.13
CA ALA A 309 0.93 -8.26 -4.95
C ALA A 309 0.16 -8.72 -6.20
N SER A 310 -0.70 -7.84 -6.70
CA SER A 310 -1.28 -8.04 -8.02
C SER A 310 -0.30 -7.60 -9.10
N SER A 311 -0.23 -8.36 -10.19
CA SER A 311 0.49 -7.96 -11.41
C SER A 311 -0.20 -6.83 -12.18
N GLN A 312 -1.42 -6.42 -11.78
CA GLN A 312 -2.13 -5.28 -12.35
C GLN A 312 -1.82 -4.01 -11.58
N ASN A 313 -1.40 -2.98 -12.32
CA ASN A 313 -1.15 -1.65 -11.80
C ASN A 313 -2.46 -0.87 -11.58
N ILE A 314 -2.43 0.07 -10.66
CA ILE A 314 -3.52 1.01 -10.42
C ILE A 314 -3.57 2.03 -11.57
N GLN A 315 -4.76 2.19 -12.15
CA GLN A 315 -5.09 3.20 -13.14
C GLN A 315 -5.64 4.44 -12.43
N SER A 316 -5.01 5.59 -12.65
CA SER A 316 -5.43 6.86 -12.07
C SER A 316 -5.87 7.83 -13.15
N ARG A 317 -6.97 8.54 -12.91
CA ARG A 317 -7.42 9.63 -13.78
C ARG A 317 -6.67 10.91 -13.39
N ILE A 318 -5.98 11.51 -14.34
CA ILE A 318 -5.11 12.68 -14.11
C ILE A 318 -5.65 13.96 -14.74
N SER A 319 -6.63 13.85 -15.63
CA SER A 319 -7.40 14.96 -16.16
C SER A 319 -8.82 14.48 -16.51
N ALA A 320 -9.68 15.36 -17.02
CA ALA A 320 -11.03 14.98 -17.43
C ALA A 320 -11.06 13.86 -18.47
N THR A 321 -10.00 13.72 -19.30
CA THR A 321 -9.95 12.79 -20.43
C THR A 321 -8.79 11.79 -20.36
N GLU A 322 -7.84 11.97 -19.45
CA GLU A 322 -6.61 11.17 -19.42
C GLU A 322 -6.52 10.27 -18.18
N LYS A 323 -6.12 9.02 -18.41
CA LYS A 323 -5.80 8.03 -17.38
C LYS A 323 -4.40 7.48 -17.61
N VAL A 324 -3.69 7.23 -16.52
CA VAL A 324 -2.32 6.70 -16.54
C VAL A 324 -2.13 5.61 -15.50
N GLU A 325 -1.20 4.70 -15.79
CA GLU A 325 -0.70 3.73 -14.82
C GLU A 325 0.32 4.39 -13.91
N ALA A 326 -0.15 4.90 -12.76
CA ALA A 326 0.68 5.65 -11.83
C ALA A 326 1.36 4.76 -10.77
N SER A 327 1.57 3.47 -11.06
CA SER A 327 2.16 2.52 -10.11
C SER A 327 2.99 1.44 -10.81
N THR A 328 3.82 0.78 -10.01
CA THR A 328 4.57 -0.42 -10.35
C THR A 328 4.32 -1.44 -9.23
N ASN A 329 4.67 -2.70 -9.42
CA ASN A 329 4.33 -3.73 -8.45
C ASN A 329 5.51 -4.65 -8.13
N ALA A 330 5.35 -5.44 -7.07
CA ALA A 330 6.35 -6.41 -6.62
C ALA A 330 6.60 -7.54 -7.63
N ASN A 331 5.69 -7.76 -8.59
CA ASN A 331 5.79 -8.82 -9.59
C ASN A 331 6.56 -8.37 -10.84
N ASP A 332 7.09 -7.15 -10.85
CA ASP A 332 7.95 -6.68 -11.93
C ASP A 332 9.26 -7.50 -12.02
N ARG A 333 9.67 -7.80 -13.24
CA ARG A 333 10.80 -8.69 -13.55
C ARG A 333 12.12 -8.24 -12.91
N GLY A 334 12.36 -6.93 -12.82
CA GLY A 334 13.56 -6.38 -12.18
C GLY A 334 13.66 -6.74 -10.71
N ILE A 335 12.53 -6.73 -9.99
CA ILE A 335 12.46 -7.10 -8.57
C ILE A 335 12.65 -8.60 -8.39
N GLN A 336 12.00 -9.42 -9.22
CA GLN A 336 12.17 -10.87 -9.22
C GLN A 336 13.65 -11.27 -9.39
N LYS A 337 14.33 -10.63 -10.35
CA LYS A 337 15.76 -10.86 -10.61
C LYS A 337 16.64 -10.39 -9.46
N MET A 338 16.29 -9.29 -8.80
CA MET A 338 17.03 -8.81 -7.62
C MET A 338 16.92 -9.81 -6.47
N ALA A 339 15.71 -10.33 -6.20
CA ALA A 339 15.48 -11.37 -5.20
C ALA A 339 16.25 -12.67 -5.53
N MET A 340 16.23 -13.06 -6.80
CA MET A 340 16.96 -14.21 -7.33
C MET A 340 18.48 -14.07 -7.11
N ALA A 341 19.04 -12.90 -7.41
CA ALA A 341 20.48 -12.67 -7.28
C ALA A 341 20.95 -12.72 -5.82
N TYR A 342 20.18 -12.14 -4.88
CA TYR A 342 20.52 -12.23 -3.46
C TYR A 342 20.43 -13.68 -2.94
N THR A 343 19.38 -14.41 -3.28
CA THR A 343 19.20 -15.81 -2.82
C THR A 343 20.28 -16.76 -3.33
N MET A 344 20.77 -16.56 -4.56
CA MET A 344 21.91 -17.32 -5.08
C MET A 344 23.12 -17.28 -4.15
N ILE A 345 23.35 -16.14 -3.49
CA ILE A 345 24.56 -15.92 -2.71
C ILE A 345 24.51 -16.57 -1.32
N PHE A 346 23.36 -16.55 -0.63
CA PHE A 346 23.32 -16.99 0.78
C PHE A 346 22.60 -18.32 1.03
N ASP A 347 21.71 -18.78 0.15
CA ASP A 347 20.85 -19.95 0.44
C ASP A 347 21.27 -21.23 -0.31
N LEU A 348 22.31 -21.14 -1.16
CA LEU A 348 22.80 -22.26 -1.98
C LEU A 348 24.10 -22.90 -1.44
N GLY A 349 24.48 -22.61 -0.19
CA GLY A 349 25.65 -23.22 0.46
C GLY A 349 27.00 -22.77 -0.11
N LEU A 350 27.12 -21.49 -0.47
CA LEU A 350 28.30 -20.90 -1.13
C LEU A 350 29.65 -21.21 -0.42
N ASP A 351 29.63 -21.30 0.91
CA ASP A 351 30.76 -21.61 1.77
C ASP A 351 31.23 -23.07 1.66
N ARG A 352 30.36 -23.98 1.21
CA ARG A 352 30.62 -25.43 1.08
C ARG A 352 30.91 -25.88 -0.35
N LEU A 353 30.62 -25.07 -1.36
CA LEU A 353 30.87 -25.40 -2.76
C LEU A 353 32.37 -25.53 -3.06
N GLY A 354 32.71 -26.39 -4.01
CA GLY A 354 34.05 -26.42 -4.63
C GLY A 354 34.38 -25.09 -5.32
N GLU A 355 35.66 -24.74 -5.38
CA GLU A 355 36.14 -23.43 -5.85
C GLU A 355 35.59 -23.04 -7.24
N THR A 356 35.68 -23.95 -8.21
CA THR A 356 35.19 -23.72 -9.58
C THR A 356 33.67 -23.56 -9.67
N THR A 357 32.92 -24.33 -8.89
CA THR A 357 31.44 -24.22 -8.83
C THR A 357 31.03 -22.93 -8.14
N ARG A 358 31.78 -22.50 -7.12
CA ARG A 358 31.58 -21.24 -6.41
C ARG A 358 31.79 -20.04 -7.34
N GLU A 359 32.87 -20.03 -8.11
CA GLU A 359 33.13 -18.99 -9.11
C GLU A 359 32.00 -18.89 -10.14
N ALA A 360 31.53 -20.05 -10.66
CA ALA A 360 30.42 -20.09 -11.60
C ALA A 360 29.11 -19.53 -11.01
N LEU A 361 28.81 -19.87 -9.75
CA LEU A 361 27.63 -19.35 -9.04
C LEU A 361 27.73 -17.82 -8.83
N VAL A 362 28.87 -17.32 -8.36
CA VAL A 362 29.08 -15.87 -8.15
C VAL A 362 28.98 -15.12 -9.47
N GLN A 363 29.58 -15.63 -10.55
CA GLN A 363 29.50 -15.00 -11.87
C GLN A 363 28.07 -14.94 -12.38
N LYS A 364 27.28 -16.02 -12.17
CA LYS A 364 25.84 -16.03 -12.49
C LYS A 364 25.06 -15.03 -11.64
N ALA A 365 25.38 -14.91 -10.35
CA ALA A 365 24.74 -13.93 -9.45
C ALA A 365 25.04 -12.49 -9.90
N ILE A 366 26.29 -12.16 -10.25
CA ILE A 366 26.69 -10.85 -10.79
C ILE A 366 25.92 -10.54 -12.08
N SER A 367 25.83 -11.49 -13.02
CA SER A 367 25.02 -11.33 -14.24
C SER A 367 23.55 -11.05 -13.91
N THR A 368 23.00 -11.76 -12.93
CA THR A 368 21.60 -11.62 -12.51
C THR A 368 21.34 -10.29 -11.82
N PHE A 369 22.29 -9.78 -11.01
CA PHE A 369 22.24 -8.43 -10.44
C PHE A 369 22.25 -7.35 -11.53
N SER A 370 23.08 -7.50 -12.57
CA SER A 370 23.12 -6.56 -13.70
C SER A 370 21.79 -6.52 -14.48
N GLU A 371 21.19 -7.68 -14.73
CA GLU A 371 19.83 -7.78 -15.30
C GLU A 371 18.78 -7.12 -14.38
N ALA A 372 18.88 -7.36 -13.08
CA ALA A 372 17.97 -6.79 -12.07
C ALA A 372 18.06 -5.26 -12.01
N THR A 373 19.28 -4.69 -11.92
CA THR A 373 19.52 -3.24 -11.96
C THR A 373 18.93 -2.62 -13.21
N THR A 374 19.15 -3.24 -14.39
CA THR A 374 18.57 -2.76 -15.65
C THR A 374 17.03 -2.77 -15.60
N GLY A 375 16.44 -3.84 -15.06
CA GLY A 375 15.00 -3.95 -14.88
C GLY A 375 14.42 -2.89 -13.95
N VAL A 376 15.07 -2.65 -12.80
CA VAL A 376 14.66 -1.63 -11.82
C VAL A 376 14.81 -0.22 -12.41
N THR A 377 15.89 0.07 -13.14
CA THR A 377 16.04 1.34 -13.87
C THR A 377 14.92 1.51 -14.90
N GLY A 378 14.54 0.45 -15.62
CA GLY A 378 13.39 0.49 -16.52
C GLY A 378 12.08 0.84 -15.82
N MET A 379 11.84 0.33 -14.60
CA MET A 379 10.68 0.72 -13.78
C MET A 379 10.74 2.20 -13.38
N GLN A 380 11.91 2.68 -12.94
CA GLN A 380 12.11 4.09 -12.59
C GLN A 380 11.88 5.02 -13.79
N SER A 381 12.36 4.65 -14.98
CA SER A 381 12.15 5.44 -16.20
C SER A 381 10.67 5.51 -16.60
N LYS A 382 9.92 4.39 -16.48
CA LYS A 382 8.47 4.39 -16.74
C LYS A 382 7.72 5.30 -15.76
N LEU A 383 8.03 5.19 -14.47
CA LEU A 383 7.42 6.06 -13.45
C LEU A 383 7.78 7.53 -13.69
N GLY A 384 9.04 7.84 -14.02
CA GLY A 384 9.46 9.22 -14.34
C GLY A 384 8.71 9.81 -15.53
N ALA A 385 8.50 9.04 -16.60
CA ALA A 385 7.71 9.48 -17.75
C ALA A 385 6.24 9.73 -17.39
N VAL A 386 5.66 8.96 -16.47
CA VAL A 386 4.29 9.18 -16.00
C VAL A 386 4.23 10.37 -15.03
N GLN A 387 5.26 10.61 -14.21
CA GLN A 387 5.35 11.78 -13.34
C GLN A 387 5.29 13.07 -14.17
N GLU A 388 6.12 13.14 -15.22
CA GLU A 388 6.12 14.27 -16.15
C GLU A 388 4.73 14.50 -16.78
N LYS A 389 4.04 13.43 -17.19
CA LYS A 389 2.67 13.56 -17.75
C LYS A 389 1.66 14.09 -16.74
N VAL A 390 1.79 13.70 -15.47
CA VAL A 390 0.91 14.20 -14.40
C VAL A 390 1.20 15.68 -14.15
N GLU A 391 2.47 16.08 -14.08
CA GLU A 391 2.90 17.47 -13.92
C GLU A 391 2.42 18.34 -15.10
N GLU A 392 2.57 17.86 -16.35
CA GLU A 392 2.05 18.56 -17.53
C GLU A 392 0.51 18.67 -17.52
N ALA A 393 -0.19 17.64 -17.04
CA ALA A 393 -1.64 17.70 -16.88
C ALA A 393 -2.05 18.72 -15.82
N ASP A 394 -1.34 18.79 -14.69
CA ASP A 394 -1.57 19.78 -13.63
C ASP A 394 -1.32 21.21 -14.13
N ASP A 395 -0.25 21.44 -14.89
CA ASP A 395 0.03 22.75 -15.51
C ASP A 395 -1.11 23.21 -16.43
N ARG A 396 -1.59 22.31 -17.32
CA ARG A 396 -2.73 22.61 -18.20
C ARG A 396 -4.00 22.89 -17.40
N MET A 397 -4.25 22.12 -16.35
CA MET A 397 -5.41 22.31 -15.48
C MET A 397 -5.32 23.61 -14.67
N SER A 398 -4.13 24.02 -14.25
CA SER A 398 -3.90 25.32 -13.60
C SER A 398 -4.23 26.47 -14.53
N LEU A 399 -3.79 26.41 -15.79
CA LEU A 399 -4.15 27.41 -16.80
C LEU A 399 -5.66 27.45 -17.05
N GLN A 400 -6.32 26.29 -17.08
CA GLN A 400 -7.79 26.22 -17.19
C GLN A 400 -8.48 26.87 -16.00
N LYS A 401 -8.00 26.62 -14.77
CA LYS A 401 -8.50 27.26 -13.55
C LYS A 401 -8.37 28.78 -13.62
N ASP A 402 -7.23 29.29 -14.07
CA ASP A 402 -7.01 30.74 -14.21
C ASP A 402 -8.00 31.36 -15.21
N ILE A 403 -8.23 30.71 -16.34
CA ILE A 403 -9.22 31.16 -17.35
C ILE A 403 -10.65 31.13 -16.78
N LEU A 404 -11.01 30.08 -16.02
CA LEU A 404 -12.31 29.98 -15.38
C LEU A 404 -12.49 31.07 -14.32
N ASP A 405 -11.45 31.33 -13.51
CA ASP A 405 -11.44 32.38 -12.50
C ASP A 405 -11.55 33.77 -13.13
N GLU A 406 -10.84 34.05 -14.22
CA GLU A 406 -10.95 35.29 -14.97
C GLU A 406 -12.38 35.47 -15.51
N LYS A 407 -12.99 34.42 -16.09
CA LYS A 407 -14.38 34.47 -16.57
C LYS A 407 -15.38 34.70 -15.43
N ILE A 408 -15.19 34.07 -14.28
CA ILE A 408 -16.03 34.28 -13.09
C ILE A 408 -15.88 35.72 -12.61
N ILE A 409 -14.66 36.23 -12.48
CA ILE A 409 -14.39 37.61 -12.04
C ILE A 409 -15.01 38.59 -13.04
N HIS A 410 -14.80 38.43 -14.34
CA HIS A 410 -15.39 39.32 -15.35
C HIS A 410 -16.93 39.35 -15.32
N LEU A 411 -17.57 38.26 -14.90
CA LEU A 411 -19.03 38.19 -14.75
C LEU A 411 -19.53 38.83 -13.44
N GLU A 412 -18.75 38.77 -12.36
CA GLU A 412 -19.17 39.16 -11.00
C GLU A 412 -18.55 40.46 -10.48
N ALA A 413 -17.53 40.97 -11.14
CA ALA A 413 -16.74 42.10 -10.67
C ALA A 413 -17.55 43.40 -10.68
N VAL A 414 -17.33 44.20 -9.64
CA VAL A 414 -17.82 45.57 -9.57
C VAL A 414 -16.69 46.50 -9.96
N ASP A 415 -16.99 47.51 -10.77
CA ASP A 415 -16.05 48.61 -10.99
C ASP A 415 -15.81 49.37 -9.66
N PRO A 416 -14.58 49.36 -9.11
CA PRO A 416 -14.29 50.00 -7.84
C PRO A 416 -14.51 51.53 -7.87
N ALA A 417 -14.35 52.18 -9.03
CA ALA A 417 -14.63 53.60 -9.17
C ALA A 417 -16.14 53.87 -9.08
N GLU A 418 -16.96 53.04 -9.74
CA GLU A 418 -18.41 53.17 -9.64
C GLU A 418 -18.93 52.82 -8.23
N ALA A 419 -18.36 51.79 -7.59
CA ALA A 419 -18.67 51.43 -6.21
C ALA A 419 -18.39 52.57 -5.24
N LYS A 420 -17.22 53.22 -5.38
CA LYS A 420 -16.84 54.37 -4.54
C LYS A 420 -17.81 55.53 -4.72
N ILE A 421 -18.15 55.88 -5.96
CA ILE A 421 -19.14 56.93 -6.25
C ILE A 421 -20.50 56.60 -5.61
N ARG A 422 -20.89 55.32 -5.63
CA ARG A 422 -22.13 54.84 -5.03
C ARG A 422 -22.12 54.97 -3.51
N VAL A 423 -21.02 54.60 -2.86
CA VAL A 423 -20.81 54.77 -1.40
C VAL A 423 -20.87 56.25 -1.02
N ASP A 424 -20.12 57.11 -1.72
CA ASP A 424 -20.08 58.55 -1.44
C ASP A 424 -21.48 59.17 -1.58
N ARG A 425 -22.20 58.84 -2.67
CA ARG A 425 -23.57 59.30 -2.88
C ARG A 425 -24.53 58.86 -1.78
N LEU A 426 -24.46 57.59 -1.35
CA LEU A 426 -25.32 57.07 -0.28
C LEU A 426 -24.99 57.75 1.06
N MET A 427 -23.72 58.01 1.34
CA MET A 427 -23.30 58.71 2.55
C MET A 427 -23.82 60.16 2.57
N THR A 428 -23.73 60.88 1.45
CA THR A 428 -24.32 62.24 1.32
C THR A 428 -25.84 62.21 1.46
N GLN A 429 -26.53 61.22 0.89
CA GLN A 429 -27.98 61.07 1.01
C GLN A 429 -28.41 60.78 2.46
N ILE A 430 -27.66 59.95 3.19
CA ILE A 430 -27.90 59.67 4.60
C ILE A 430 -27.71 60.95 5.44
N GLN A 431 -26.63 61.69 5.23
CA GLN A 431 -26.39 62.97 5.91
C GLN A 431 -27.51 63.98 5.67
N THR A 432 -27.98 64.07 4.41
CA THR A 432 -29.10 64.95 4.03
C THR A 432 -30.42 64.49 4.65
N SER A 433 -30.67 63.17 4.72
CA SER A 433 -31.87 62.63 5.36
C SER A 433 -31.87 62.87 6.87
N TYR A 434 -30.72 62.78 7.53
CA TYR A 434 -30.58 63.15 8.94
C TYR A 434 -30.84 64.65 9.18
N SER A 435 -30.30 65.53 8.35
CA SER A 435 -30.54 66.97 8.48
C SER A 435 -32.01 67.33 8.25
N LEU A 436 -32.66 66.71 7.24
CA LEU A 436 -34.08 66.90 6.96
C LEU A 436 -34.99 66.34 8.07
N THR A 437 -34.61 65.19 8.66
CA THR A 437 -35.33 64.63 9.82
C THR A 437 -35.21 65.56 11.04
N ALA A 438 -34.03 66.16 11.25
CA ALA A 438 -33.83 67.17 12.29
C ALA A 438 -34.70 68.42 12.06
N GLN A 439 -34.83 68.89 10.81
CA GLN A 439 -35.73 69.99 10.43
C GLN A 439 -37.22 69.63 10.61
N LEU A 440 -37.64 68.42 10.25
CA LEU A 440 -39.02 67.97 10.46
C LEU A 440 -39.36 67.85 11.95
N LYS A 441 -38.39 67.45 12.80
CA LYS A 441 -38.55 67.44 14.25
C LYS A 441 -38.72 68.85 14.84
N SER A 442 -38.13 69.88 14.23
CA SER A 442 -38.29 71.26 14.70
C SER A 442 -39.59 71.92 14.24
N MET A 443 -40.25 71.38 13.21
CA MET A 443 -41.62 71.73 12.79
C MET A 443 -42.68 71.06 13.68
N SER A 444 -42.64 71.32 14.98
CA SER A 444 -43.74 70.93 15.88
C SER A 444 -44.80 72.04 15.92
N LEU A 445 -46.08 71.67 16.00
CA LEU A 445 -47.20 72.60 16.14
C LEU A 445 -47.02 73.56 17.34
N ILE A 446 -46.24 73.16 18.35
CA ILE A 446 -45.89 73.93 19.56
C ILE A 446 -44.94 75.10 19.26
N ASN A 447 -44.22 75.09 18.14
CA ASN A 447 -43.39 76.24 17.72
C ASN A 447 -44.15 77.23 16.81
N TYR A 448 -45.38 76.89 16.38
CA TYR A 448 -46.22 77.73 15.51
C TYR A 448 -47.40 78.38 16.25
N LEU A 449 -47.77 77.84 17.41
CA LEU A 449 -48.67 78.46 18.39
C LEU A 449 -47.85 79.24 19.41
#